data_AF-A0A6T7VLC2-F1
#
_entry.id   AF-A0A6T7VLC2-F1
#
_cell.length_a   1.000
_cell.length_b   1.000
_cell.length_c   1.000
_cell.angle_alpha   90.00
_cell.angle_beta   90.00
_cell.angle_gamma   90.00
#
_symmetry.space_group_name_H-M   'P 1'
#
loop_
_entity.id
_entity.type
_entity.pdbx_description
1 polymer ?
#
loop_
_entity_poly.entity_id
_entity_poly.type
_entity_poly.pdbx_seq_one_letter_code
_entity_poly.pdbx_strand_id
1 'polypeptide(L)'
;MSGKTVATKLTEITSRIFGHYIGDGFPSGRKLLRRGLIGDKVASYYPKSLEAVDPMFEDPSIQYWKLKQERMKRRGKGPPKKGQGKRSGKK
;
A
#
# COMPACT_ATOMS: atom_id res chain seq x y z
N MET A 1 -52.88 -13.28 -19.74
CA MET A 1 -51.90 -13.00 -18.68
C MET A 1 -51.29 -14.32 -18.25
N SER A 2 -50.13 -14.70 -18.80
CA SER A 2 -49.46 -15.95 -18.40
C SER A 2 -48.86 -15.75 -17.00
N GLY A 3 -49.31 -16.53 -16.02
CA GLY A 3 -48.80 -16.45 -14.65
C GLY A 3 -47.36 -16.94 -14.55
N LYS A 4 -46.58 -16.35 -13.64
CA LYS A 4 -45.23 -16.84 -13.32
C LYS A 4 -45.28 -18.29 -12.86
N THR A 5 -44.39 -19.12 -13.40
CA THR A 5 -44.25 -20.53 -13.03
C THR A 5 -43.81 -20.68 -11.57
N VAL A 6 -44.07 -21.83 -10.94
CA VAL A 6 -43.62 -22.10 -9.57
C VAL A 6 -42.10 -21.95 -9.42
N ALA A 7 -41.35 -22.40 -10.43
CA ALA A 7 -39.89 -22.28 -10.47
C ALA A 7 -39.42 -20.80 -10.46
N THR A 8 -40.05 -19.93 -11.25
CA THR A 8 -39.70 -18.50 -11.28
C THR A 8 -40.06 -17.78 -9.98
N LYS A 9 -41.15 -18.18 -9.32
CA LYS A 9 -41.48 -17.65 -7.99
C LYS A 9 -40.46 -18.09 -6.94
N LEU A 10 -40.00 -19.33 -7.01
CA LEU A 10 -38.98 -19.85 -6.10
C LEU A 10 -37.63 -19.13 -6.29
N THR A 11 -37.22 -18.87 -7.53
CA THR A 11 -36.00 -18.09 -7.80
C THR A 11 -36.11 -16.64 -7.33
N GLU A 12 -37.29 -16.01 -7.47
CA GLU A 12 -37.56 -14.67 -6.91
C GLU A 12 -37.48 -14.65 -5.38
N ILE A 13 -38.07 -15.65 -4.70
CA ILE A 13 -38.03 -15.77 -3.24
C ILE A 13 -36.58 -15.97 -2.77
N THR A 14 -35.83 -16.87 -3.39
CA THR A 14 -34.43 -17.13 -2.99
C THR A 14 -33.53 -15.94 -3.26
N SER A 15 -33.72 -15.23 -4.37
CA SER A 15 -33.06 -13.96 -4.68
C SER A 15 -33.31 -12.92 -3.59
N ARG A 16 -34.57 -12.79 -3.14
CA ARG A 16 -34.94 -11.87 -2.06
C ARG A 16 -34.35 -12.26 -0.70
N ILE A 17 -34.31 -13.55 -0.37
CA ILE A 17 -33.79 -14.04 0.92
C ILE A 17 -32.26 -13.91 0.98
N PHE A 18 -31.56 -14.33 -0.07
CA PHE A 18 -30.11 -14.47 -0.05
C PHE A 18 -29.35 -13.35 -0.78
N GLY A 19 -30.07 -12.37 -1.34
CA GLY A 19 -29.46 -11.27 -2.11
C GLY A 19 -28.83 -11.73 -3.43
N HIS A 20 -29.27 -12.87 -3.97
CA HIS A 20 -28.86 -13.28 -5.32
C HIS A 20 -29.40 -12.28 -6.34
N TYR A 21 -28.69 -12.11 -7.44
CA TYR A 21 -29.12 -11.25 -8.54
C TYR A 21 -29.70 -12.13 -9.64
N ILE A 22 -30.95 -11.86 -10.03
CA ILE A 22 -31.56 -12.46 -11.23
C ILE A 22 -31.22 -11.52 -12.38
N GLY A 23 -30.45 -12.02 -13.34
CA GLY A 23 -30.01 -11.24 -14.50
C GLY A 23 -30.38 -11.89 -15.81
N ASP A 24 -30.22 -11.11 -16.86
CA ASP A 24 -30.64 -11.36 -18.24
C ASP A 24 -29.53 -12.03 -19.07
N GLY A 25 -28.49 -12.53 -18.41
CA GLY A 25 -27.34 -13.23 -19.02
C GLY A 25 -26.23 -12.32 -19.55
N PHE A 26 -26.48 -11.00 -19.63
CA PHE A 26 -25.49 -10.02 -20.07
C PHE A 26 -24.52 -9.59 -18.94
N PRO A 27 -23.32 -9.08 -19.28
CA PRO A 27 -22.36 -8.59 -18.30
C PRO A 27 -22.88 -7.37 -17.53
N SER A 28 -23.25 -7.54 -16.26
CA SER A 28 -23.78 -6.46 -15.40
C SER A 28 -22.73 -5.74 -14.54
N GLY A 29 -21.43 -6.09 -14.67
CA GLY A 29 -20.36 -5.52 -13.84
C GLY A 29 -20.34 -5.98 -12.38
N ARG A 30 -21.31 -6.77 -11.90
CA ARG A 30 -21.39 -7.28 -10.51
C ARG A 30 -20.16 -8.08 -10.08
N LYS A 31 -19.44 -8.70 -11.04
CA LYS A 31 -18.14 -9.37 -10.78
C LYS A 31 -17.11 -8.39 -10.21
N LEU A 32 -17.10 -7.14 -10.63
CA LEU A 32 -16.21 -6.10 -10.10
C LEU A 32 -16.59 -5.75 -8.66
N LEU A 33 -17.88 -5.52 -8.41
CA LEU A 33 -18.40 -5.16 -7.07
C LEU A 33 -18.21 -6.28 -6.04
N ARG A 34 -18.25 -7.55 -6.46
CA ARG A 34 -18.04 -8.71 -5.58
C ARG A 34 -16.58 -8.95 -5.24
N ARG A 35 -15.63 -8.36 -5.99
CA ARG A 35 -14.21 -8.47 -5.64
C ARG A 35 -13.97 -7.67 -4.36
N GLY A 36 -13.40 -8.32 -3.34
CA GLY A 36 -12.94 -7.62 -2.16
C GLY A 36 -11.89 -6.58 -2.52
N LEU A 37 -11.85 -5.47 -1.77
CA LEU A 37 -10.83 -4.44 -1.94
C LEU A 37 -9.45 -5.01 -1.55
N ILE A 38 -8.48 -4.84 -2.43
CA ILE A 38 -7.10 -5.35 -2.26
C ILE A 38 -6.14 -4.22 -1.85
N GLY A 39 -6.61 -2.97 -1.82
CA GLY A 39 -5.80 -1.77 -1.60
C GLY A 39 -4.96 -1.84 -0.33
N ASP A 40 -5.59 -2.12 0.82
CA ASP A 40 -4.89 -2.16 2.11
C ASP A 40 -3.81 -3.25 2.15
N LYS A 41 -4.12 -4.43 1.60
CA LYS A 41 -3.17 -5.54 1.50
C LYS A 41 -1.94 -5.19 0.66
N VAL A 42 -2.13 -4.42 -0.40
CA VAL A 42 -1.04 -3.96 -1.27
C VAL A 42 -0.26 -2.82 -0.62
N ALA A 43 -0.95 -1.88 0.03
CA ALA A 43 -0.33 -0.77 0.72
C ALA A 43 0.53 -1.23 1.91
N SER A 44 0.12 -2.30 2.60
CA SER A 44 0.83 -2.87 3.74
C SER A 44 1.93 -3.87 3.36
N TYR A 45 2.38 -3.89 2.10
CA TYR A 45 3.39 -4.86 1.63
C TYR A 45 4.71 -4.76 2.40
N TYR A 46 5.18 -3.54 2.67
CA TYR A 46 6.35 -3.32 3.52
C TYR A 46 5.90 -2.91 4.93
N PRO A 47 6.35 -3.62 5.99
CA PRO A 47 6.04 -3.22 7.35
C PRO A 47 6.69 -1.87 7.66
N LYS A 48 6.01 -1.05 8.48
CA LYS A 48 6.57 0.20 8.97
C LYS A 48 7.76 -0.12 9.89
N SER A 49 8.85 0.63 9.77
CA SER A 49 9.98 0.55 10.70
C SER A 49 9.57 1.04 12.09
N LEU A 50 10.27 0.58 13.13
CA LEU A 50 10.05 1.03 14.51
C LEU A 50 10.19 2.55 14.65
N GLU A 51 11.16 3.15 13.95
CA GLU A 51 11.34 4.61 13.87
C GLU A 51 10.10 5.36 13.37
N ALA A 52 9.32 4.74 12.48
CA ALA A 52 8.09 5.35 11.94
C ALA A 52 6.88 5.15 12.87
N VAL A 53 6.98 4.25 13.85
CA VAL A 53 5.89 3.89 14.77
C VAL A 53 6.05 4.56 16.12
N ASP A 54 7.27 4.58 16.66
CA ASP A 54 7.61 5.15 17.96
C ASP A 54 8.48 6.41 17.79
N PRO A 55 7.94 7.61 18.05
CA PRO A 55 8.71 8.85 17.95
C PRO A 55 9.87 8.96 18.94
N MET A 56 9.91 8.12 19.97
CA MET A 56 10.93 8.11 21.03
C MET A 56 12.00 7.05 20.79
N PHE A 57 11.85 6.25 19.72
CA PHE A 57 12.84 5.26 19.36
C PHE A 57 14.14 5.92 18.86
N GLU A 58 15.24 5.62 19.54
CA GLU A 58 16.58 6.01 19.11
C GLU A 58 17.31 4.83 18.49
N ASP A 59 17.62 4.90 17.18
CA ASP A 59 18.44 3.88 16.52
C ASP A 59 19.92 3.97 16.97
N PRO A 60 20.47 2.92 17.62
CA PRO A 60 21.89 2.87 17.99
C PRO A 60 22.83 3.03 16.79
N SER A 61 22.40 2.57 15.61
CA SER A 61 23.17 2.70 14.38
C SER A 61 23.33 4.17 14.01
N ILE A 62 22.24 4.95 13.98
CA ILE A 62 22.29 6.38 13.68
C ILE A 62 23.18 7.13 14.68
N GLN A 63 23.11 6.79 15.98
CA GLN A 63 23.97 7.39 17.00
C GLN A 63 25.45 7.10 16.74
N TYR A 64 25.80 5.85 16.45
CA TYR A 64 27.18 5.48 16.08
C TYR A 64 27.67 6.23 14.83
N TRP A 65 26.81 6.34 13.81
CA TRP A 65 27.14 7.06 12.58
C TRP A 65 27.38 8.55 12.83
N LYS A 66 26.58 9.21 13.70
CA LYS A 66 26.78 10.61 14.12
C LYS A 66 28.13 10.80 14.81
N LEU A 67 28.47 9.94 15.78
CA LEU A 67 29.75 9.98 16.48
C LEU A 67 30.94 9.77 15.54
N LYS A 68 30.83 8.84 14.59
CA LYS A 68 31.84 8.60 13.55
C LYS A 68 32.03 9.83 12.67
N GLN A 69 30.94 10.44 12.20
CA GLN A 69 30.98 11.65 11.39
C GLN A 69 31.65 12.80 12.11
N GLU A 70 31.31 13.01 13.39
CA GLU A 70 31.94 14.04 14.21
C GLU A 70 33.46 13.84 14.32
N ARG A 71 33.90 12.62 14.60
CA ARG A 71 35.32 12.26 14.66
C ARG A 71 36.06 12.54 13.34
N MET A 72 35.43 12.25 12.19
CA MET A 72 36.05 12.53 10.88
C MET A 72 36.12 14.02 10.58
N LYS A 73 35.08 14.79 10.92
CA LYS A 73 35.07 16.25 10.78
C LYS A 73 36.17 16.91 11.60
N ARG A 74 36.36 16.49 12.86
CA ARG A 74 37.47 16.97 13.73
C ARG A 74 38.85 16.73 13.11
N ARG A 75 39.01 15.66 12.32
CA ARG A 75 40.27 15.33 11.62
C ARG A 75 40.42 16.02 10.26
N GLY A 76 39.45 16.84 9.83
CA GLY A 76 39.43 17.44 8.49
C GLY A 76 39.14 16.45 7.35
N LYS A 77 38.77 15.19 7.67
CA LYS A 77 38.45 14.12 6.71
C LYS A 77 36.95 13.90 6.56
N GLY A 78 36.15 14.89 6.98
CA GLY A 78 34.71 14.87 6.77
C GLY A 78 34.35 14.99 5.29
N PRO A 79 33.17 14.53 4.87
CA PRO A 79 32.72 14.76 3.51
C PRO A 79 32.65 16.27 3.21
N PRO A 80 33.15 16.73 2.05
CA PRO A 80 33.09 18.15 1.70
C PRO A 80 31.64 18.59 1.46
N LYS A 81 31.40 19.91 1.49
CA LYS A 81 30.09 20.46 1.14
C LYS A 81 29.74 20.07 -0.30
N LYS A 82 28.48 19.71 -0.54
CA LYS A 82 27.96 19.38 -1.87
C LYS A 82 28.40 20.43 -2.89
N GLY A 83 29.09 19.99 -3.96
CA GLY A 83 29.59 20.86 -5.03
C GLY A 83 31.00 21.46 -4.83
N GLN A 84 31.67 21.23 -3.69
CA GLN A 84 33.06 21.63 -3.44
C GLN A 84 34.09 20.52 -3.74
N GLY A 85 33.64 19.29 -3.92
CA GLY A 85 34.50 18.19 -4.35
C GLY A 85 34.98 18.35 -5.80
N LYS A 86 35.80 17.39 -6.26
CA LYS A 86 36.32 17.37 -7.63
C LYS A 86 35.19 17.50 -8.64
N ARG A 87 35.19 18.60 -9.41
CA ARG A 87 34.28 18.80 -10.53
C ARG A 87 34.88 18.15 -11.78
N SER A 88 34.01 17.70 -12.69
CA SER A 88 34.42 17.55 -14.08
C SER A 88 34.81 18.95 -14.56
N GLY A 89 36.10 19.15 -14.86
CA GLY A 89 36.49 20.29 -15.66
C GLY A 89 35.89 20.09 -17.05
N LYS A 90 35.12 21.06 -17.54
CA LYS A 90 34.97 21.20 -18.99
C LYS A 90 36.38 21.43 -19.53
N LYS A 91 36.90 20.46 -20.28
CA LYS A 91 37.87 20.76 -21.33
C LYS A 91 37.16 21.52 -22.43
#